data_AF-A0A9P8HA23-F1
#
_entry.id   AF-A0A9P8HA23-F1
#
_cell.length_a   1.000
_cell.length_b   1.000
_cell.length_c   1.000
_cell.angle_alpha   90.00
_cell.angle_beta   90.00
_cell.angle_gamma   90.00
#
_symmetry.space_group_name_H-M   'P 1'
#
loop_
_entity.id
_entity.type
_entity.pdbx_description
1 polymer ?
#
loop_
_entity_poly.entity_id
_entity_poly.type
_entity_poly.pdbx_seq_one_letter_code
_entity_poly.pdbx_strand_id
1 'polypeptide(L)'
;MAQFLQTVNQKTRNQFRPRAGKGGVNSYQLRQYAEATLGGGSLRKCVKLPEGEDENEWLAVNMVDFYNQINLLYGAITEFCSPQSCPEMKATDEFEYLWQDSENYKRPTKMAAPAYIEQLMTWVQANIDNESVMPSKIGVPFPKSFPTLIRQIFKRMYRVYAHIYCHHYPVIRELGLEPHLNTSFKHDLYERRSLTTFDAIQSSTAAMLSRQVFRSLRAAAPQRAAALSVAPVRTFAAAASEPKAPIAVFGLDGTYATALYTAASKTSTLDATAKELAKLGGILDKDAKLAGILSAPTLTPADKSAIVAELVKQAGASGATLKNFLDTLAENNRLGLLKGVTEKFGQIIAAARGEVEMTVTSAQALDPKTLSRLETAVAKSSYVGQGKKLKVTNAVNPEIVGGLIVEVGDRTIDLSVSARIAKMNKLLTDNL
;
A
#
# COMPACT_ATOMS: atom_id res chain seq x y z
N MET A 1 37.43 37.51 -15.62
CA MET A 1 36.23 36.64 -15.49
C MET A 1 36.53 35.22 -16.01
N ALA A 2 37.58 34.58 -15.48
CA ALA A 2 37.96 33.19 -15.80
C ALA A 2 38.35 32.42 -14.52
N GLN A 3 37.82 32.82 -13.36
CA GLN A 3 38.29 32.33 -12.05
C GLN A 3 37.19 32.18 -10.98
N PHE A 4 35.91 32.13 -11.35
CA PHE A 4 34.81 31.93 -10.39
C PHE A 4 34.00 30.63 -10.61
N LEU A 5 34.38 29.82 -11.60
CA LEU A 5 33.82 28.47 -11.84
C LEU A 5 34.67 27.38 -11.18
N GLN A 6 35.15 27.59 -9.94
CA GLN A 6 35.96 26.60 -9.22
C GLN A 6 35.50 26.24 -7.80
N THR A 7 34.32 26.69 -7.34
CA THR A 7 33.89 26.41 -5.95
C THR A 7 32.43 25.96 -5.80
N VAL A 8 31.91 25.23 -6.78
CA VAL A 8 30.68 24.43 -6.61
C VAL A 8 31.02 22.94 -6.63
N ASN A 9 31.30 22.45 -5.43
CA ASN A 9 31.22 21.07 -4.96
C ASN A 9 31.74 19.95 -5.87
N GLN A 10 33.07 19.80 -5.90
CA GLN A 10 33.84 18.73 -6.53
C GLN A 10 33.60 17.31 -5.93
N LYS A 11 32.82 17.15 -4.85
CA LYS A 11 32.77 15.90 -4.07
C LYS A 11 31.74 14.86 -4.53
N THR A 12 30.91 15.11 -5.53
CA THR A 12 29.86 14.16 -6.00
C THR A 12 30.10 13.59 -7.39
N ARG A 13 31.23 13.93 -8.04
CA ARG A 13 31.49 13.51 -9.43
C ARG A 13 32.00 12.08 -9.57
N ASN A 14 32.45 11.45 -8.48
CA ASN A 14 33.19 10.20 -8.59
C ASN A 14 32.34 8.93 -8.42
N GLN A 15 31.01 9.03 -8.26
CA GLN A 15 30.13 7.84 -8.18
C GLN A 15 29.65 7.32 -9.54
N PHE A 16 29.91 8.06 -10.61
CA PHE A 16 29.44 7.75 -11.96
C PHE A 16 30.58 7.97 -12.93
N ARG A 17 31.01 6.89 -13.59
CA ARG A 17 32.10 6.93 -14.54
C ARG A 17 31.60 6.34 -15.86
N PRO A 18 31.18 7.18 -16.83
CA PRO A 18 30.81 6.68 -18.14
C PRO A 18 32.06 6.08 -18.81
N ARG A 19 31.96 4.84 -19.28
CA ARG A 19 32.97 4.23 -20.16
C ARG A 19 32.52 4.42 -21.62
N ALA A 20 33.49 4.68 -22.51
CA ALA A 20 33.21 4.74 -23.95
C ALA A 20 32.96 3.31 -24.47
N GLY A 21 31.69 2.92 -24.56
CA GLY A 21 31.23 1.66 -25.15
C GLY A 21 30.80 1.85 -26.61
N LYS A 22 30.94 0.80 -27.41
CA LYS A 22 30.25 0.70 -28.71
C LYS A 22 28.84 0.20 -28.39
N GLY A 23 27.86 1.09 -28.54
CA GLY A 23 26.50 0.92 -28.05
C GLY A 23 25.81 -0.38 -28.47
N GLY A 24 24.95 -0.87 -27.59
CA GLY A 24 24.18 -2.09 -27.81
C GLY A 24 23.18 -2.42 -26.71
N VAL A 25 22.14 -1.59 -26.54
CA VAL A 25 20.75 -2.04 -26.32
C VAL A 25 19.82 -0.85 -26.55
N ASN A 26 18.79 -1.07 -27.37
CA ASN A 26 17.99 -0.03 -28.00
C ASN A 26 17.01 0.58 -26.98
N SER A 27 17.24 1.84 -26.59
CA SER A 27 16.38 2.67 -25.71
C SER A 27 14.88 2.60 -26.04
N TYR A 28 14.55 2.22 -27.28
CA TYR A 28 13.21 1.96 -27.77
C TYR A 28 12.49 0.78 -27.07
N GLN A 29 13.19 -0.33 -26.79
CA GLN A 29 12.58 -1.51 -26.16
C GLN A 29 12.17 -1.20 -24.71
N LEU A 30 13.03 -0.51 -23.95
CA LEU A 30 12.72 -0.06 -22.59
C LEU A 30 11.49 0.85 -22.52
N ARG A 31 11.29 1.70 -23.54
CA ARG A 31 10.12 2.57 -23.65
C ARG A 31 8.84 1.79 -23.98
N GLN A 32 8.93 0.80 -24.85
CA GLN A 32 7.79 -0.06 -25.21
C GLN A 32 7.34 -0.92 -24.02
N TYR A 33 8.29 -1.39 -23.20
CA TYR A 33 7.99 -2.08 -21.94
C TYR A 33 7.35 -1.14 -20.91
N ALA A 34 7.85 0.08 -20.74
CA ALA A 34 7.29 1.06 -19.80
C ALA A 34 5.82 1.47 -20.08
N GLU A 35 5.31 1.22 -21.29
CA GLU A 35 3.93 1.54 -21.68
C GLU A 35 2.91 0.48 -21.21
N ALA A 36 3.34 -0.74 -20.85
CA ALA A 36 2.51 -1.81 -20.29
C ALA A 36 2.24 -1.63 -18.78
N THR A 37 1.57 -0.54 -18.40
CA THR A 37 1.26 -0.21 -16.99
C THR A 37 -0.17 -0.59 -16.60
N LEU A 38 -0.35 -1.14 -15.40
CA LEU A 38 -1.65 -1.55 -14.86
C LEU A 38 -2.60 -0.35 -14.85
N GLY A 39 -3.82 -0.56 -15.38
CA GLY A 39 -4.81 0.49 -15.61
C GLY A 39 -5.02 1.38 -14.39
N GLY A 40 -4.78 2.69 -14.54
CA GLY A 40 -4.87 3.59 -13.40
C GLY A 40 -4.61 5.05 -13.76
N GLY A 41 -5.53 5.68 -14.48
CA GLY A 41 -5.61 7.14 -14.61
C GLY A 41 -4.35 7.83 -15.13
N SER A 42 -4.36 9.16 -15.12
CA SER A 42 -3.17 9.94 -15.46
C SER A 42 -2.25 9.94 -14.24
N LEU A 43 -1.27 9.02 -14.16
CA LEU A 43 -0.20 9.02 -13.14
C LEU A 43 0.41 10.42 -12.94
N ARG A 44 0.43 11.25 -13.99
CA ARG A 44 0.86 12.66 -13.94
C ARG A 44 0.02 13.54 -13.02
N LYS A 45 -1.25 13.21 -12.78
CA LYS A 45 -2.13 13.94 -11.86
C LYS A 45 -1.90 13.51 -10.42
N CYS A 46 -1.56 12.24 -10.18
CA CYS A 46 -1.33 11.70 -8.84
C CYS A 46 -0.01 12.16 -8.21
N VAL A 47 0.96 12.55 -9.05
CA VAL A 47 2.31 13.03 -8.65
C VAL A 47 2.33 14.54 -8.37
N LYS A 48 1.22 15.25 -8.60
CA LYS A 48 1.15 16.68 -8.32
C LYS A 48 0.97 16.90 -6.83
N LEU A 49 1.74 17.84 -6.28
CA LEU A 49 1.51 18.38 -4.95
C LEU A 49 0.03 18.82 -4.81
N PRO A 50 -0.73 18.28 -3.86
CA PRO A 50 -2.09 18.72 -3.60
C PRO A 50 -2.13 20.20 -3.16
N GLU A 51 -3.23 20.88 -3.47
CA GLU A 51 -3.37 22.31 -3.14
C GLU A 51 -3.43 22.50 -1.62
N GLY A 52 -2.51 23.30 -1.08
CA GLY A 52 -2.44 23.62 0.35
C GLY A 52 -1.59 22.67 1.20
N GLU A 53 -1.01 21.62 0.62
CA GLU A 53 -0.09 20.69 1.31
C GLU A 53 1.36 21.18 1.31
N ASP A 54 2.14 20.74 2.29
CA ASP A 54 3.58 21.03 2.37
C ASP A 54 4.38 20.15 1.39
N GLU A 55 5.32 20.77 0.66
CA GLU A 55 6.14 20.09 -0.33
C GLU A 55 7.04 19.00 0.29
N ASN A 56 7.63 19.26 1.46
CA ASN A 56 8.54 18.30 2.07
C ASN A 56 7.77 17.11 2.64
N GLU A 57 6.59 17.34 3.20
CA GLU A 57 5.69 16.29 3.65
C GLU A 57 5.27 15.39 2.48
N TRP A 58 4.87 16.00 1.36
CA TRP A 58 4.54 15.27 0.13
C TRP A 58 5.70 14.42 -0.39
N LEU A 59 6.91 15.00 -0.41
CA LEU A 59 8.12 14.29 -0.83
C LEU A 59 8.53 13.16 0.13
N ALA A 60 8.34 13.35 1.43
CA ALA A 60 8.61 12.34 2.45
C ALA A 60 7.72 11.10 2.27
N VAL A 61 6.41 11.31 2.12
CA VAL A 61 5.43 10.23 1.91
C VAL A 61 5.76 9.45 0.63
N ASN A 62 5.96 10.16 -0.48
CA ASN A 62 6.30 9.51 -1.75
C ASN A 62 7.62 8.73 -1.65
N MET A 63 8.66 9.29 -1.00
CA MET A 63 9.95 8.63 -0.85
C MET A 63 9.82 7.28 -0.12
N VAL A 64 9.04 7.22 0.96
CA VAL A 64 8.78 5.98 1.70
C VAL A 64 8.04 4.96 0.83
N ASP A 65 7.04 5.40 0.07
CA ASP A 65 6.31 4.52 -0.85
C ASP A 65 7.23 3.93 -1.93
N PHE A 66 8.10 4.75 -2.53
CA PHE A 66 9.08 4.26 -3.49
C PHE A 66 10.09 3.31 -2.87
N TYR A 67 10.54 3.58 -1.64
CA TYR A 67 11.46 2.70 -0.93
C TYR A 67 10.82 1.32 -0.73
N ASN A 68 9.58 1.28 -0.26
CA ASN A 68 8.82 0.05 -0.06
C ASN A 68 8.61 -0.71 -1.37
N GLN A 69 8.26 0.00 -2.46
CA GLN A 69 8.08 -0.62 -3.78
C GLN A 69 9.37 -1.23 -4.33
N ILE A 70 10.49 -0.50 -4.25
CA ILE A 70 11.79 -1.02 -4.68
C ILE A 70 12.21 -2.20 -3.81
N ASN A 71 11.97 -2.14 -2.50
CA ASN A 71 12.32 -3.22 -1.58
C ASN A 71 11.55 -4.51 -1.91
N LEU A 72 10.25 -4.39 -2.21
CA LEU A 72 9.43 -5.53 -2.65
C LEU A 72 9.88 -6.07 -4.01
N LEU A 73 10.11 -5.19 -4.99
CA LEU A 73 10.56 -5.58 -6.33
C LEU A 73 11.93 -6.27 -6.31
N TYR A 74 12.88 -5.69 -5.57
CA TYR A 74 14.22 -6.28 -5.44
C TYR A 74 14.21 -7.56 -4.60
N GLY A 75 13.39 -7.60 -3.54
CA GLY A 75 13.18 -8.80 -2.74
C GLY A 75 12.69 -10.00 -3.56
N ALA A 76 11.89 -9.77 -4.61
CA ALA A 76 11.44 -10.82 -5.50
C ALA A 76 12.53 -11.39 -6.44
N ILE A 77 13.65 -10.66 -6.63
CA ILE A 77 14.73 -11.08 -7.54
C ILE A 77 16.07 -11.31 -6.84
N THR A 78 16.14 -11.13 -5.52
CA THR A 78 17.40 -11.15 -4.76
C THR A 78 18.13 -12.49 -4.87
N GLU A 79 17.43 -13.59 -5.11
CA GLU A 79 18.03 -14.91 -5.31
C GLU A 79 18.75 -15.05 -6.67
N PHE A 80 18.37 -14.22 -7.65
CA PHE A 80 18.96 -14.20 -8.99
C PHE A 80 20.05 -13.13 -9.16
N CYS A 81 20.16 -12.20 -8.20
CA CYS A 81 21.20 -11.17 -8.16
C CYS A 81 22.31 -11.57 -7.19
N SER A 82 23.40 -12.12 -7.71
CA SER A 82 24.53 -12.60 -6.91
C SER A 82 25.84 -11.92 -7.33
N PRO A 83 26.90 -11.96 -6.50
CA PRO A 83 28.22 -11.48 -6.91
C PRO A 83 28.79 -12.20 -8.15
N GLN A 84 28.28 -13.39 -8.48
CA GLN A 84 28.67 -14.14 -9.66
C GLN A 84 27.92 -13.68 -10.91
N SER A 85 26.60 -13.46 -10.82
CA SER A 85 25.81 -12.96 -11.96
C SER A 85 26.03 -11.47 -12.20
N CYS A 86 26.18 -10.70 -11.12
CA CYS A 86 26.29 -9.24 -11.12
C CYS A 86 27.51 -8.77 -10.29
N PRO A 87 28.74 -9.01 -10.78
CA PRO A 87 29.98 -8.71 -10.04
C PRO A 87 30.27 -7.21 -9.87
N GLU A 88 29.61 -6.36 -10.66
CA GLU A 88 29.70 -4.90 -10.58
C GLU A 88 28.29 -4.30 -10.62
N MET A 89 28.02 -3.28 -9.80
CA MET A 89 26.78 -2.52 -9.88
C MET A 89 26.79 -1.63 -11.14
N LYS A 90 26.12 -2.09 -12.20
CA LYS A 90 25.98 -1.35 -13.46
C LYS A 90 24.55 -1.46 -14.01
N ALA A 91 24.18 -0.51 -14.87
CA ALA A 91 22.97 -0.60 -15.68
C ALA A 91 23.29 -1.10 -17.09
N THR A 92 24.29 -0.51 -17.74
CA THR A 92 24.83 -1.02 -19.00
C THR A 92 26.35 -1.07 -18.88
N ASP A 93 27.04 -1.64 -19.86
CA ASP A 93 28.52 -1.65 -19.87
C ASP A 93 29.14 -0.24 -19.91
N GLU A 94 28.34 0.78 -20.25
CA GLU A 94 28.74 2.19 -20.25
C GLU A 94 28.51 2.86 -18.89
N PHE A 95 27.57 2.36 -18.07
CA PHE A 95 27.11 3.00 -16.85
C PHE A 95 27.36 2.15 -15.61
N GLU A 96 28.55 2.33 -15.04
CA GLU A 96 28.95 1.75 -13.76
C GLU A 96 28.65 2.69 -12.58
N TYR A 97 28.11 2.14 -11.49
CA TYR A 97 27.80 2.87 -10.27
C TYR A 97 28.74 2.47 -9.14
N LEU A 98 29.44 3.45 -8.59
CA LEU A 98 30.35 3.25 -7.45
C LEU A 98 29.67 3.69 -6.15
N TRP A 99 29.86 2.92 -5.09
CA TRP A 99 29.32 3.26 -3.78
C TRP A 99 30.24 4.23 -3.05
N GLN A 100 29.64 5.19 -2.36
CA GLN A 100 30.34 6.09 -1.45
C GLN A 100 29.37 6.61 -0.40
N ASP A 101 29.84 6.63 0.84
CA ASP A 101 29.16 7.18 2.01
C ASP A 101 30.13 7.98 2.89
N SER A 102 29.62 8.51 3.99
CA SER A 102 30.40 9.30 4.97
C SER A 102 31.15 8.46 6.01
N GLU A 103 30.79 7.18 6.16
CA GLU A 103 31.22 6.33 7.26
C GLU A 103 32.29 5.34 6.81
N ASN A 104 31.87 4.32 6.06
CA ASN A 104 32.65 3.13 5.74
C ASN A 104 33.35 3.25 4.38
N TYR A 105 32.73 3.94 3.42
CA TYR A 105 33.20 4.05 2.04
C TYR A 105 33.42 5.51 1.64
N LYS A 106 34.43 6.14 2.26
CA LYS A 106 34.77 7.57 2.04
C LYS A 106 35.20 7.89 0.61
N ARG A 107 35.66 6.88 -0.14
CA ARG A 107 36.02 6.98 -1.56
C ARG A 107 35.06 6.11 -2.38
N PRO A 108 34.75 6.53 -3.62
CA PRO A 108 33.98 5.71 -4.56
C PRO A 108 34.61 4.34 -4.73
N THR A 109 33.86 3.32 -4.37
CA THR A 109 34.31 1.95 -4.27
C THR A 109 33.48 1.08 -5.21
N LYS A 110 34.17 0.25 -5.99
CA LYS A 110 33.56 -0.79 -6.83
C LYS A 110 33.03 -1.90 -5.93
N MET A 111 31.84 -2.38 -6.22
CA MET A 111 31.24 -3.52 -5.53
C MET A 111 30.21 -4.22 -6.41
N ALA A 112 29.92 -5.46 -6.05
CA ALA A 112 28.87 -6.25 -6.68
C ALA A 112 27.51 -5.58 -6.52
N ALA A 113 26.61 -5.77 -7.49
CA ALA A 113 25.27 -5.21 -7.45
C ALA A 113 24.49 -5.56 -6.18
N PRO A 114 24.46 -6.82 -5.69
CA PRO A 114 23.73 -7.13 -4.46
C PRO A 114 24.28 -6.41 -3.24
N ALA A 115 25.61 -6.33 -3.10
CA ALA A 115 26.25 -5.59 -2.01
C ALA A 115 25.96 -4.07 -2.10
N TYR A 116 25.94 -3.51 -3.31
CA TYR A 116 25.58 -2.11 -3.51
C TYR A 116 24.14 -1.83 -3.09
N ILE A 117 23.21 -2.66 -3.53
CA ILE A 117 21.78 -2.48 -3.29
C ILE A 117 21.50 -2.65 -1.80
N GLU A 118 22.12 -3.62 -1.13
CA GLU A 118 22.05 -3.77 0.33
C GLU A 118 22.49 -2.49 1.05
N GLN A 119 23.70 -1.98 0.74
CA GLN A 119 24.20 -0.73 1.35
C GLN A 119 23.28 0.47 1.06
N LEU A 120 22.70 0.53 -0.14
CA LEU A 120 21.73 1.55 -0.51
C LEU A 120 20.46 1.46 0.34
N MET A 121 19.85 0.29 0.44
CA MET A 121 18.58 0.12 1.16
C MET A 121 18.77 0.35 2.65
N THR A 122 19.87 -0.13 3.24
CA THR A 122 20.24 0.18 4.63
C THR A 122 20.44 1.67 4.86
N TRP A 123 21.11 2.37 3.94
CA TRP A 123 21.30 3.82 4.05
C TRP A 123 19.99 4.58 3.93
N VAL A 124 19.09 4.20 3.01
CA VAL A 124 17.77 4.86 2.87
C VAL A 124 16.92 4.61 4.11
N GLN A 125 16.84 3.37 4.60
CA GLN A 125 16.11 3.02 5.82
C GLN A 125 16.59 3.83 7.02
N ALA A 126 17.91 3.97 7.22
CA ALA A 126 18.47 4.77 8.30
C ALA A 126 18.10 6.27 8.20
N ASN A 127 17.85 6.81 7.01
CA ASN A 127 17.35 8.18 6.83
C ASN A 127 15.84 8.29 7.06
N ILE A 128 15.07 7.25 6.71
CA ILE A 128 13.63 7.17 6.99
C ILE A 128 13.38 7.10 8.50
N ASP A 129 14.14 6.29 9.23
CA ASP A 129 13.99 6.07 10.67
C ASP A 129 14.54 7.22 11.54
N ASN A 130 15.24 8.18 10.93
CA ASN A 130 15.85 9.28 11.64
C ASN A 130 14.88 10.46 11.80
N GLU A 131 14.33 10.61 13.01
CA GLU A 131 13.38 11.66 13.39
C GLU A 131 13.88 13.11 13.13
N SER A 132 15.20 13.33 13.06
CA SER A 132 15.78 14.64 12.75
C SER A 132 15.79 14.96 11.25
N VAL A 133 15.65 13.93 10.42
CA VAL A 133 15.62 14.01 8.96
C VAL A 133 14.18 13.89 8.44
N MET A 134 13.44 12.92 8.98
CA MET A 134 12.05 12.59 8.67
C MET A 134 11.22 12.70 9.95
N PRO A 135 10.79 13.91 10.34
CA PRO A 135 9.95 14.09 11.52
C PRO A 135 8.59 13.43 11.33
N SER A 136 8.16 12.60 12.28
CA SER A 136 6.81 11.98 12.28
C SER A 136 5.78 12.78 13.09
N LYS A 137 6.24 13.76 13.87
CA LYS A 137 5.41 14.56 14.77
C LYS A 137 4.88 15.82 14.08
N ILE A 138 3.56 15.99 14.13
CA ILE A 138 2.86 17.17 13.62
C ILE A 138 3.44 18.45 14.23
N GLY A 139 3.84 19.40 13.38
CA GLY A 139 4.35 20.71 13.77
C GLY A 139 5.88 20.79 13.91
N VAL A 140 6.62 19.70 13.71
CA VAL A 140 8.08 19.73 13.63
C VAL A 140 8.50 19.98 12.17
N PRO A 141 9.23 21.08 11.85
CA PRO A 141 9.61 21.37 10.48
C PRO A 141 10.76 20.46 10.01
N PHE A 142 10.79 20.16 8.71
CA PHE A 142 11.91 19.47 8.06
C PHE A 142 13.22 20.27 8.14
N PRO A 143 14.38 19.60 8.18
CA PRO A 143 15.67 20.29 8.15
C PRO A 143 15.91 20.93 6.77
N LYS A 144 16.65 22.05 6.75
CA LYS A 144 16.99 22.77 5.50
C LYS A 144 17.75 21.92 4.48
N SER A 145 18.41 20.85 4.91
CA SER A 145 19.11 19.90 4.06
C SER A 145 18.20 18.87 3.40
N PHE A 146 16.95 18.72 3.85
CA PHE A 146 16.02 17.68 3.43
C PHE A 146 15.82 17.59 1.90
N PRO A 147 15.53 18.68 1.16
CA PRO A 147 15.34 18.59 -0.28
C PRO A 147 16.58 18.06 -1.02
N THR A 148 17.78 18.39 -0.51
CA THR A 148 19.03 17.91 -1.11
C THR A 148 19.24 16.43 -0.83
N LEU A 149 18.89 15.96 0.36
CA LEU A 149 18.97 14.56 0.73
C LEU A 149 17.97 13.71 -0.08
N ILE A 150 16.70 14.13 -0.16
CA ILE A 150 15.66 13.43 -0.92
C ILE A 150 16.07 13.27 -2.39
N ARG A 151 16.60 14.32 -3.03
CA ARG A 151 17.13 14.23 -4.39
C ARG A 151 18.25 13.19 -4.52
N GLN A 152 19.11 13.05 -3.52
CA GLN A 152 20.16 12.02 -3.52
C GLN A 152 19.56 10.61 -3.36
N ILE A 153 18.57 10.44 -2.48
CA ILE A 153 17.86 9.17 -2.27
C ILE A 153 17.22 8.71 -3.58
N PHE A 154 16.36 9.53 -4.19
CA PHE A 154 15.73 9.23 -5.48
C PHE A 154 16.73 8.92 -6.59
N LYS A 155 17.80 9.70 -6.68
CA LYS A 155 18.86 9.48 -7.68
C LYS A 155 19.56 8.13 -7.50
N ARG A 156 19.79 7.70 -6.26
CA ARG A 156 20.43 6.40 -5.97
C ARG A 156 19.45 5.25 -6.14
N MET A 157 18.21 5.38 -5.68
CA MET A 157 17.13 4.40 -5.85
C MET A 157 16.85 4.08 -7.32
N TYR A 158 16.91 5.09 -8.20
CA TYR A 158 16.83 4.87 -9.65
C TYR A 158 17.86 3.89 -10.20
N ARG A 159 19.05 3.80 -9.59
CA ARG A 159 20.08 2.85 -10.03
C ARG A 159 19.61 1.41 -9.86
N VAL A 160 18.74 1.14 -8.88
CA VAL A 160 18.12 -0.17 -8.66
C VAL A 160 17.18 -0.48 -9.81
N TYR A 161 16.26 0.42 -10.18
CA TYR A 161 15.42 0.22 -11.36
C TYR A 161 16.24 -0.03 -12.63
N ALA A 162 17.24 0.80 -12.88
CA ALA A 162 18.10 0.66 -14.06
C ALA A 162 18.82 -0.70 -14.08
N HIS A 163 19.31 -1.17 -12.93
CA HIS A 163 19.92 -2.48 -12.80
C HIS A 163 18.90 -3.61 -13.08
N ILE A 164 17.71 -3.54 -12.48
CA ILE A 164 16.63 -4.53 -12.68
C ILE A 164 16.24 -4.62 -14.16
N TYR A 165 15.99 -3.48 -14.82
CA TYR A 165 15.59 -3.44 -16.23
C TYR A 165 16.65 -4.00 -17.19
N CYS A 166 17.93 -3.82 -16.87
CA CYS A 166 18.99 -4.24 -17.79
C CYS A 166 19.49 -5.66 -17.54
N HIS A 167 19.47 -6.13 -16.30
CA HIS A 167 20.07 -7.41 -15.92
C HIS A 167 19.06 -8.47 -15.46
N HIS A 168 17.90 -8.08 -14.95
CA HIS A 168 16.92 -8.98 -14.34
C HIS A 168 15.52 -8.92 -14.96
N TYR A 169 15.37 -8.20 -16.08
CA TYR A 169 14.09 -8.09 -16.77
C TYR A 169 13.48 -9.44 -17.21
N PRO A 170 14.26 -10.42 -17.72
CA PRO A 170 13.71 -11.73 -18.04
C PRO A 170 13.05 -12.41 -16.84
N VAL A 171 13.71 -12.37 -15.68
CA VAL A 171 13.18 -12.91 -14.41
C VAL A 171 11.92 -12.16 -13.98
N ILE A 172 11.92 -10.82 -14.07
CA ILE A 172 10.72 -10.00 -13.77
C ILE A 172 9.53 -10.39 -14.65
N ARG A 173 9.77 -10.68 -15.93
CA ARG A 173 8.74 -11.10 -16.88
C ARG A 173 8.21 -12.50 -16.54
N GLU A 174 9.09 -13.44 -16.21
CA GLU A 174 8.72 -14.80 -15.80
C GLU A 174 7.82 -14.80 -14.55
N LEU A 175 8.18 -13.95 -13.57
CA LEU A 175 7.41 -13.73 -12.33
C LEU A 175 6.12 -12.93 -12.55
N GLY A 176 5.88 -12.37 -13.75
CA GLY A 176 4.71 -11.54 -14.02
C GLY A 176 4.72 -10.18 -13.30
N LEU A 177 5.90 -9.72 -12.86
CA LEU A 177 6.08 -8.47 -12.12
C LEU A 177 6.30 -7.25 -13.01
N GLU A 178 6.42 -7.45 -14.33
CA GLU A 178 6.61 -6.39 -15.33
C GLU A 178 5.65 -5.20 -15.15
N PRO A 179 4.32 -5.39 -14.99
CA PRO A 179 3.41 -4.26 -14.86
C PRO A 179 3.63 -3.46 -13.55
N HIS A 180 4.07 -4.13 -12.49
CA HIS A 180 4.41 -3.51 -11.20
C HIS A 180 5.71 -2.72 -11.29
N LEU A 181 6.74 -3.30 -11.91
CA LEU A 181 8.01 -2.63 -12.19
C LEU A 181 7.79 -1.37 -13.04
N ASN A 182 7.03 -1.49 -14.14
CA ASN A 182 6.74 -0.38 -15.05
C ASN A 182 5.93 0.74 -14.39
N THR A 183 4.95 0.39 -13.56
CA THR A 183 4.11 1.39 -12.89
C THR A 183 4.91 2.15 -11.84
N SER A 184 5.67 1.42 -11.03
CA SER A 184 6.57 1.96 -10.01
C SER A 184 7.65 2.86 -10.62
N PHE A 185 8.30 2.41 -11.71
CA PHE A 185 9.31 3.19 -12.42
C PHE A 185 8.74 4.47 -13.07
N LYS A 186 7.56 4.38 -13.68
CA LYS A 186 6.89 5.53 -14.29
C LYS A 186 6.49 6.55 -13.24
N HIS A 187 6.06 6.11 -12.06
CA HIS A 187 5.79 6.97 -10.91
C HIS A 187 7.07 7.70 -10.47
N ASP A 188 8.21 6.99 -10.30
CA ASP A 188 9.50 7.59 -9.92
C ASP A 188 9.98 8.64 -10.93
N LEU A 189 9.86 8.32 -12.22
CA LEU A 189 10.23 9.26 -13.28
C LEU A 189 9.40 10.53 -13.27
N TYR A 190 8.09 10.44 -13.00
CA TYR A 190 7.24 11.62 -12.90
C TYR A 190 7.59 12.46 -11.68
N GLU A 191 7.84 11.83 -10.53
CA GLU A 191 8.22 12.54 -9.29
C GLU A 191 9.59 13.21 -9.41
N ARG A 192 10.55 12.54 -10.07
CA ARG A 192 11.85 13.17 -10.37
C ARG A 192 11.73 14.30 -11.37
N ARG A 193 10.75 14.24 -12.28
CA ARG A 193 10.46 15.33 -13.22
C ARG A 193 9.76 16.50 -12.53
N SER A 194 8.83 16.28 -11.59
CA SER A 194 8.30 17.37 -10.76
C SER A 194 9.44 18.02 -9.99
N LEU A 195 10.27 17.26 -9.28
CA LEU A 195 11.42 17.77 -8.53
C LEU A 195 12.40 18.62 -9.36
N THR A 196 12.63 18.27 -10.63
CA THR A 196 13.49 19.05 -11.55
C THR A 196 12.78 20.24 -12.20
N THR A 197 11.47 20.16 -12.38
CA THR A 197 10.66 21.26 -12.92
C THR A 197 10.35 22.30 -11.84
N PHE A 198 10.27 21.91 -10.56
CA PHE A 198 10.13 22.81 -9.42
C PHE A 198 11.32 23.78 -9.29
N ASP A 199 12.56 23.33 -9.55
CA ASP A 199 13.73 24.22 -9.66
C ASP A 199 13.59 25.27 -10.80
N ALA A 200 12.88 24.93 -11.88
CA ALA A 200 12.58 25.85 -12.98
C ALA A 200 11.36 26.75 -12.71
N ILE A 201 10.43 26.34 -11.84
CA ILE A 201 9.21 27.07 -11.51
C ILE A 201 9.43 28.03 -10.32
N GLN A 202 10.32 27.69 -9.37
CA GLN A 202 10.78 28.61 -8.32
C GLN A 202 11.72 29.71 -8.87
N SER A 203 12.15 29.54 -10.12
CA SER A 203 12.89 30.51 -10.94
C SER A 203 12.05 30.96 -12.15
N SER A 204 10.85 31.52 -11.95
CA SER A 204 10.24 32.52 -12.86
C SER A 204 8.74 32.67 -12.60
N THR A 205 8.36 33.73 -11.91
CA THR A 205 7.18 34.51 -12.30
C THR A 205 7.61 35.96 -12.51
N ALA A 206 7.90 36.30 -13.78
CA ALA A 206 7.52 37.56 -14.42
C ALA A 206 8.35 37.73 -15.71
N ALA A 207 7.70 37.45 -16.84
CA ALA A 207 8.10 38.03 -18.11
C ALA A 207 8.04 39.57 -17.98
N MET A 208 9.06 40.27 -18.48
CA MET A 208 8.97 41.53 -19.24
C MET A 208 10.38 42.10 -19.45
N LEU A 209 10.96 41.78 -20.61
CA LEU A 209 11.89 42.70 -21.27
C LEU A 209 11.06 43.75 -22.00
N SER A 210 10.77 44.87 -21.34
CA SER A 210 10.72 46.14 -22.06
C SER A 210 10.99 47.31 -21.11
N ARG A 211 12.05 48.06 -21.46
CA ARG A 211 12.23 49.50 -21.28
C ARG A 211 12.40 50.06 -19.85
N GLN A 212 13.68 50.40 -19.61
CA GLN A 212 14.15 51.79 -19.42
C GLN A 212 13.86 52.54 -18.08
N VAL A 213 15.01 52.92 -17.48
CA VAL A 213 15.38 54.15 -16.74
C VAL A 213 15.02 54.35 -15.25
N PHE A 214 16.01 54.96 -14.58
CA PHE A 214 16.08 55.74 -13.32
C PHE A 214 16.14 54.93 -12.01
N ARG A 215 17.32 54.83 -11.38
CA ARG A 215 18.00 55.76 -10.43
C ARG A 215 17.21 56.06 -9.14
N SER A 216 17.85 55.65 -8.03
CA SER A 216 18.09 56.41 -6.78
C SER A 216 17.28 56.13 -5.51
N LEU A 217 18.05 56.15 -4.39
CA LEU A 217 17.73 56.33 -2.96
C LEU A 217 17.20 55.10 -2.17
N ARG A 218 17.40 54.92 -0.86
CA ARG A 218 18.43 55.23 0.17
C ARG A 218 17.85 54.64 1.49
N ALA A 219 18.70 54.01 2.30
CA ALA A 219 18.70 53.96 3.77
C ALA A 219 17.63 53.22 4.63
N ALA A 220 18.19 52.63 5.72
CA ALA A 220 17.68 52.38 7.09
C ALA A 220 16.69 51.22 7.30
N ALA A 221 16.65 50.46 8.41
CA ALA A 221 17.46 50.16 9.61
C ALA A 221 16.68 49.01 10.36
N PRO A 222 17.23 48.31 11.38
CA PRO A 222 16.63 47.10 11.96
C PRO A 222 15.90 47.34 13.30
N GLN A 223 14.89 46.53 13.62
CA GLN A 223 14.24 46.42 14.94
C GLN A 223 13.57 45.04 15.06
N ARG A 224 13.38 44.40 16.20
CA ARG A 224 14.02 44.34 17.53
C ARG A 224 13.41 43.06 18.14
N ALA A 225 14.18 42.33 18.92
CA ALA A 225 13.70 41.17 19.66
C ALA A 225 12.66 41.57 20.74
N ALA A 226 11.63 40.74 20.90
CA ALA A 226 10.78 40.73 22.08
C ALA A 226 10.49 39.28 22.46
N ALA A 227 10.97 38.88 23.63
CA ALA A 227 10.64 37.65 24.31
C ALA A 227 9.23 37.75 24.91
N LEU A 228 8.43 36.69 24.81
CA LEU A 228 7.17 36.58 25.56
C LEU A 228 7.02 35.19 26.21
N SER A 229 6.76 35.31 27.51
CA SER A 229 6.36 34.37 28.55
C SER A 229 5.61 33.09 28.15
N VAL A 230 6.05 31.97 28.73
CA VAL A 230 5.38 30.67 28.79
C VAL A 230 4.29 30.70 29.85
N ALA A 231 3.07 30.27 29.50
CA ALA A 231 2.02 29.87 30.43
C ALA A 231 1.68 28.38 30.20
N PRO A 232 1.36 27.59 31.25
CA PRO A 232 1.14 26.16 31.10
C PRO A 232 -0.28 25.88 30.58
N VAL A 233 -0.37 25.20 29.44
CA VAL A 233 -1.65 24.69 28.92
C VAL A 233 -1.97 23.37 29.62
N ARG A 234 -3.19 23.29 30.16
CA ARG A 234 -3.79 22.11 30.78
C ARG A 234 -3.73 20.91 29.81
N THR A 235 -3.14 19.81 30.25
CA THR A 235 -3.19 18.51 29.57
C THR A 235 -4.60 17.93 29.66
N PHE A 236 -5.25 17.69 28.52
CA PHE A 236 -6.50 16.93 28.46
C PHE A 236 -6.24 15.46 28.80
N ALA A 237 -7.17 14.89 29.57
CA ALA A 237 -7.18 13.50 30.00
C ALA A 237 -7.21 12.53 28.81
N ALA A 238 -6.48 11.42 28.94
CA ALA A 238 -6.51 10.32 27.98
C ALA A 238 -7.92 9.73 27.88
N ALA A 239 -8.47 9.68 26.66
CA ALA A 239 -9.72 8.99 26.38
C ALA A 239 -9.53 7.48 26.62
N ALA A 240 -10.52 6.86 27.26
CA ALA A 240 -10.54 5.42 27.53
C ALA A 240 -10.37 4.62 26.23
N SER A 241 -9.52 3.60 26.25
CA SER A 241 -9.26 2.72 25.10
C SER A 241 -10.54 1.97 24.72
N GLU A 242 -11.19 2.37 23.64
CA GLU A 242 -12.37 1.67 23.13
C GLU A 242 -11.97 0.32 22.50
N PRO A 243 -12.79 -0.74 22.67
CA PRO A 243 -12.55 -2.02 22.02
C PRO A 243 -12.62 -1.86 20.49
N LYS A 244 -11.45 -1.95 19.84
CA LYS A 244 -11.30 -1.87 18.39
C LYS A 244 -11.60 -3.23 17.76
N ALA A 245 -12.29 -3.23 16.62
CA ALA A 245 -12.53 -4.44 15.86
C ALA A 245 -11.20 -5.07 15.37
N PRO A 246 -11.07 -6.41 15.41
CA PRO A 246 -9.83 -7.12 15.06
C PRO A 246 -9.47 -7.06 13.56
N ILE A 247 -10.45 -6.83 12.69
CA ILE A 247 -10.26 -6.65 11.24
C ILE A 247 -10.95 -5.38 10.78
N ALA A 248 -10.38 -4.73 9.77
CA ALA A 248 -11.01 -3.61 9.08
C ALA A 248 -11.96 -4.17 8.02
N VAL A 249 -13.26 -3.91 8.18
CA VAL A 249 -14.26 -4.15 7.13
C VAL A 249 -14.62 -2.82 6.46
N PHE A 250 -14.61 -2.81 5.13
CA PHE A 250 -14.85 -1.60 4.34
C PHE A 250 -16.32 -1.48 3.93
N GLY A 251 -16.72 -0.27 3.55
CA GLY A 251 -18.07 0.05 3.11
C GLY A 251 -18.95 0.67 4.20
N LEU A 252 -20.14 1.12 3.79
CA LEU A 252 -21.12 1.70 4.70
C LEU A 252 -21.61 0.65 5.70
N ASP A 253 -21.90 -0.54 5.20
CA ASP A 253 -22.17 -1.79 5.92
C ASP A 253 -21.03 -2.15 6.89
N GLY A 254 -19.76 -2.03 6.45
CA GLY A 254 -18.59 -2.24 7.30
C GLY A 254 -18.50 -1.25 8.48
N THR A 255 -18.85 0.01 8.25
CA THR A 255 -18.87 1.05 9.30
C THR A 255 -19.91 0.73 10.37
N TYR A 256 -21.11 0.30 9.96
CA TYR A 256 -22.15 -0.14 10.89
C TYR A 256 -21.78 -1.43 11.63
N ALA A 257 -21.19 -2.40 10.94
CA ALA A 257 -20.74 -3.65 11.56
C ALA A 257 -19.67 -3.39 12.64
N THR A 258 -18.72 -2.48 12.35
CA THR A 258 -17.68 -2.08 13.30
C THR A 258 -18.27 -1.37 14.51
N ALA A 259 -19.20 -0.44 14.30
CA ALA A 259 -19.90 0.26 15.39
C ALA A 259 -20.72 -0.70 16.26
N LEU A 260 -21.43 -1.66 15.65
CA LEU A 260 -22.18 -2.69 16.36
C LEU A 260 -21.25 -3.58 17.20
N TYR A 261 -20.08 -3.95 16.67
CA TYR A 261 -19.08 -4.72 17.42
C TYR A 261 -18.53 -3.95 18.61
N THR A 262 -18.18 -2.67 18.43
CA THR A 262 -17.71 -1.81 19.53
C THR A 262 -18.80 -1.59 20.58
N ALA A 263 -20.08 -1.48 20.20
CA ALA A 263 -21.18 -1.39 21.14
C ALA A 263 -21.40 -2.71 21.90
N ALA A 264 -21.44 -3.84 21.19
CA ALA A 264 -21.68 -5.15 21.78
C ALA A 264 -20.52 -5.63 22.68
N SER A 265 -19.28 -5.23 22.36
CA SER A 265 -18.10 -5.49 23.20
C SER A 265 -18.10 -4.65 24.47
N LYS A 266 -18.57 -3.39 24.41
CA LYS A 266 -18.77 -2.55 25.61
C LYS A 266 -19.85 -3.10 26.54
N THR A 267 -20.91 -3.71 26.00
CA THR A 267 -22.01 -4.29 26.80
C THR A 267 -21.80 -5.75 27.16
N SER A 268 -20.68 -6.37 26.76
CA SER A 268 -20.42 -7.82 26.94
C SER A 268 -21.51 -8.73 26.37
N THR A 269 -22.24 -8.27 25.34
CA THR A 269 -23.33 -9.02 24.69
C THR A 269 -22.93 -9.59 23.32
N LEU A 270 -21.63 -9.61 22.99
CA LEU A 270 -21.11 -10.04 21.68
C LEU A 270 -21.68 -11.37 21.17
N ASP A 271 -21.64 -12.42 21.99
CA ASP A 271 -22.10 -13.75 21.57
C ASP A 271 -23.61 -13.86 21.42
N ALA A 272 -24.38 -13.10 22.22
CA ALA A 272 -25.82 -13.03 22.10
C ALA A 272 -26.21 -12.30 20.80
N THR A 273 -25.63 -11.11 20.58
CA THR A 273 -25.87 -10.30 19.38
C THR A 273 -25.45 -11.05 18.12
N ALA A 274 -24.33 -11.79 18.12
CA ALA A 274 -23.91 -12.60 16.98
C ALA A 274 -24.92 -13.70 16.60
N LYS A 275 -25.52 -14.38 17.60
CA LYS A 275 -26.55 -15.40 17.35
C LYS A 275 -27.84 -14.79 16.82
N GLU A 276 -28.26 -13.66 17.37
CA GLU A 276 -29.46 -12.94 16.93
C GLU A 276 -29.30 -12.41 15.50
N LEU A 277 -28.14 -11.80 15.18
CA LEU A 277 -27.83 -11.30 13.84
C LEU A 277 -27.77 -12.43 12.80
N ALA A 278 -27.18 -13.59 13.17
CA ALA A 278 -27.14 -14.76 12.29
C ALA A 278 -28.54 -15.33 11.99
N LYS A 279 -29.46 -15.33 12.97
CA LYS A 279 -30.86 -15.70 12.74
C LYS A 279 -31.55 -14.72 11.80
N LEU A 280 -31.31 -13.41 11.97
CA LEU A 280 -31.84 -12.38 11.08
C LEU A 280 -31.32 -12.55 9.64
N GLY A 281 -30.02 -12.78 9.46
CA GLY A 281 -29.46 -13.10 8.14
C GLY A 281 -30.15 -14.30 7.49
N GLY A 282 -30.36 -15.38 8.24
CA GLY A 282 -31.08 -16.56 7.74
C GLY A 282 -32.56 -16.32 7.39
N ILE A 283 -33.22 -15.35 8.02
CA ILE A 283 -34.59 -14.93 7.64
C ILE A 283 -34.55 -14.11 6.35
N LEU A 284 -33.60 -13.19 6.23
CA LEU A 284 -33.42 -12.34 5.05
C LEU A 284 -33.09 -13.16 3.79
N ASP A 285 -32.34 -14.25 3.93
CA ASP A 285 -32.00 -15.14 2.80
C ASP A 285 -33.18 -16.03 2.37
N LYS A 286 -34.10 -16.34 3.29
CA LYS A 286 -35.28 -17.16 2.99
C LYS A 286 -36.39 -16.38 2.28
N ASP A 287 -36.52 -15.09 2.58
CA ASP A 287 -37.61 -14.26 2.03
C ASP A 287 -37.07 -13.12 1.16
N ALA A 288 -36.94 -13.40 -0.14
CA ALA A 288 -36.46 -12.42 -1.12
C ALA A 288 -37.36 -11.17 -1.21
N LYS A 289 -38.65 -11.27 -0.85
CA LYS A 289 -39.56 -10.11 -0.83
C LYS A 289 -39.21 -9.14 0.30
N LEU A 290 -38.77 -9.67 1.44
CA LEU A 290 -38.35 -8.87 2.58
C LEU A 290 -37.12 -8.02 2.24
N ALA A 291 -36.15 -8.57 1.51
CA ALA A 291 -34.98 -7.80 1.04
C ALA A 291 -35.38 -6.63 0.11
N GLY A 292 -36.35 -6.85 -0.78
CA GLY A 292 -36.90 -5.80 -1.64
C GLY A 292 -37.64 -4.71 -0.87
N ILE A 293 -38.45 -5.09 0.12
CA ILE A 293 -39.17 -4.15 0.99
C ILE A 293 -38.18 -3.30 1.81
N LEU A 294 -37.16 -3.92 2.41
CA LEU A 294 -36.17 -3.22 3.23
C LEU A 294 -35.29 -2.25 2.43
N SER A 295 -35.14 -2.49 1.13
CA SER A 295 -34.38 -1.63 0.21
C SER A 295 -35.24 -0.52 -0.40
N ALA A 296 -36.56 -0.58 -0.28
CA ALA A 296 -37.46 0.39 -0.88
C ALA A 296 -37.44 1.71 -0.08
N PRO A 297 -37.08 2.85 -0.71
CA PRO A 297 -37.02 4.14 -0.02
C PRO A 297 -38.42 4.72 0.31
N THR A 298 -39.48 4.10 -0.20
CA THR A 298 -40.88 4.56 -0.07
C THR A 298 -41.53 4.26 1.29
N LEU A 299 -40.85 3.50 2.16
CA LEU A 299 -41.38 3.13 3.47
C LEU A 299 -41.44 4.35 4.41
N THR A 300 -42.59 4.55 5.05
CA THR A 300 -42.75 5.62 6.06
C THR A 300 -41.97 5.27 7.33
N PRO A 301 -41.60 6.25 8.19
CA PRO A 301 -40.95 5.96 9.47
C PRO A 301 -41.77 5.04 10.38
N ALA A 302 -43.10 5.14 10.33
CA ALA A 302 -44.01 4.27 11.07
C ALA A 302 -43.91 2.82 10.60
N ASP A 303 -43.94 2.59 9.28
CA ASP A 303 -43.80 1.24 8.71
C ASP A 303 -42.44 0.62 9.04
N LYS A 304 -41.37 1.43 9.00
CA LYS A 304 -40.02 1.00 9.38
C LYS A 304 -39.93 0.55 10.83
N SER A 305 -40.53 1.31 11.75
CA SER A 305 -40.55 0.94 13.17
C SER A 305 -41.34 -0.35 13.43
N ALA A 306 -42.44 -0.57 12.70
CA ALA A 306 -43.22 -1.80 12.78
C ALA A 306 -42.43 -3.02 12.24
N ILE A 307 -41.71 -2.84 11.13
CA ILE A 307 -40.82 -3.87 10.57
C ILE A 307 -39.70 -4.21 11.57
N VAL A 308 -39.07 -3.21 12.19
CA VAL A 308 -38.04 -3.43 13.22
C VAL A 308 -38.60 -4.21 14.41
N ALA A 309 -39.79 -3.84 14.90
CA ALA A 309 -40.42 -4.54 16.02
C ALA A 309 -40.70 -6.02 15.69
N GLU A 310 -41.09 -6.33 14.45
CA GLU A 310 -41.33 -7.72 14.03
C GLU A 310 -40.03 -8.50 13.83
N LEU A 311 -38.99 -7.89 13.28
CA LEU A 311 -37.65 -8.49 13.15
C LEU A 311 -37.05 -8.83 14.52
N VAL A 312 -37.22 -7.94 15.51
CA VAL A 312 -36.76 -8.15 16.90
C VAL A 312 -37.45 -9.35 17.55
N LYS A 313 -38.77 -9.52 17.33
CA LYS A 313 -39.52 -10.68 17.82
C LYS A 313 -39.05 -11.98 17.17
N GLN A 314 -38.88 -11.98 15.85
CA GLN A 314 -38.44 -13.15 15.07
C GLN A 314 -37.00 -13.57 15.40
N ALA A 315 -36.12 -12.61 15.71
CA ALA A 315 -34.74 -12.89 16.11
C ALA A 315 -34.64 -13.53 17.51
N GLY A 316 -35.70 -13.44 18.33
CA GLY A 316 -35.69 -13.81 19.75
C GLY A 316 -34.80 -12.87 20.57
N ALA A 317 -34.83 -11.58 20.23
CA ALA A 317 -33.89 -10.59 20.74
C ALA A 317 -34.10 -10.32 22.23
N SER A 318 -33.12 -10.74 23.05
CA SER A 318 -33.07 -10.42 24.48
C SER A 318 -32.19 -9.20 24.76
N GLY A 319 -31.41 -8.75 23.77
CA GLY A 319 -30.45 -7.65 23.91
C GLY A 319 -30.96 -6.29 23.41
N ALA A 320 -30.93 -5.27 24.27
CA ALA A 320 -31.20 -3.87 23.91
C ALA A 320 -30.31 -3.37 22.76
N THR A 321 -29.11 -3.93 22.61
CA THR A 321 -28.11 -3.56 21.60
C THR A 321 -28.60 -3.79 20.16
N LEU A 322 -29.28 -4.90 19.88
CA LEU A 322 -29.77 -5.20 18.53
C LEU A 322 -30.97 -4.32 18.15
N LYS A 323 -31.88 -4.08 19.11
CA LYS A 323 -33.01 -3.18 18.90
C LYS A 323 -32.53 -1.77 18.58
N ASN A 324 -31.62 -1.22 19.41
CA ASN A 324 -31.05 0.10 19.19
C ASN A 324 -30.33 0.19 17.84
N PHE A 325 -29.64 -0.89 17.44
CA PHE A 325 -29.00 -0.96 16.13
C PHE A 325 -30.01 -0.89 14.98
N LEU A 326 -31.06 -1.71 15.01
CA LEU A 326 -32.10 -1.70 13.98
C LEU A 326 -32.85 -0.36 13.92
N ASP A 327 -33.11 0.25 15.08
CA ASP A 327 -33.69 1.59 15.18
C ASP A 327 -32.78 2.63 14.49
N THR A 328 -31.46 2.61 14.75
CA THR A 328 -30.51 3.53 14.08
C THR A 328 -30.41 3.30 12.56
N LEU A 329 -30.55 2.06 12.09
CA LEU A 329 -30.60 1.78 10.64
C LEU A 329 -31.91 2.29 10.02
N ALA A 330 -33.02 2.17 10.74
CA ALA A 330 -34.33 2.64 10.30
C ALA A 330 -34.36 4.17 10.18
N GLU A 331 -33.87 4.89 11.19
CA GLU A 331 -33.78 6.36 11.19
C GLU A 331 -32.94 6.89 10.02
N ASN A 332 -31.84 6.21 9.70
CA ASN A 332 -30.94 6.62 8.63
C ASN A 332 -31.34 6.10 7.24
N ASN A 333 -32.53 5.49 7.07
CA ASN A 333 -33.00 4.90 5.82
C ASN A 333 -32.06 3.82 5.24
N ARG A 334 -31.42 3.01 6.10
CA ARG A 334 -30.36 2.06 5.74
C ARG A 334 -30.69 0.59 6.06
N LEU A 335 -31.96 0.27 6.29
CA LEU A 335 -32.41 -1.11 6.56
C LEU A 335 -32.06 -2.11 5.45
N GLY A 336 -31.98 -1.67 4.19
CA GLY A 336 -31.56 -2.52 3.07
C GLY A 336 -30.11 -3.03 3.17
N LEU A 337 -29.27 -2.40 3.99
CA LEU A 337 -27.88 -2.82 4.21
C LEU A 337 -27.75 -3.93 5.27
N LEU A 338 -28.85 -4.34 5.90
CA LEU A 338 -28.84 -5.31 6.99
C LEU A 338 -28.19 -6.64 6.61
N LYS A 339 -28.38 -7.08 5.35
CA LYS A 339 -27.71 -8.28 4.82
C LYS A 339 -26.18 -8.13 4.82
N GLY A 340 -25.67 -7.06 4.20
CA GLY A 340 -24.24 -6.78 4.15
C GLY A 340 -23.64 -6.60 5.55
N VAL A 341 -24.34 -5.90 6.44
CA VAL A 341 -23.88 -5.74 7.84
C VAL A 341 -23.79 -7.10 8.55
N THR A 342 -24.74 -8.02 8.31
CA THR A 342 -24.73 -9.35 8.93
C THR A 342 -23.52 -10.17 8.50
N GLU A 343 -23.20 -10.15 7.21
CA GLU A 343 -22.02 -10.83 6.65
C GLU A 343 -20.72 -10.23 7.21
N LYS A 344 -20.56 -8.90 7.18
CA LYS A 344 -19.37 -8.21 7.70
C LYS A 344 -19.21 -8.39 9.21
N PHE A 345 -20.30 -8.35 9.97
CA PHE A 345 -20.26 -8.62 11.41
C PHE A 345 -19.84 -10.06 11.71
N GLY A 346 -20.29 -11.02 10.91
CA GLY A 346 -19.82 -12.41 10.97
C GLY A 346 -18.29 -12.53 10.78
N GLN A 347 -17.73 -11.79 9.81
CA GLN A 347 -16.29 -11.74 9.58
C GLN A 347 -15.55 -11.16 10.80
N ILE A 348 -16.07 -10.08 11.40
CA ILE A 348 -15.47 -9.46 12.59
C ILE A 348 -15.48 -10.45 13.78
N ILE A 349 -16.59 -11.16 14.01
CA ILE A 349 -16.71 -12.13 15.11
C ILE A 349 -15.80 -13.35 14.89
N ALA A 350 -15.70 -13.85 13.65
CA ALA A 350 -14.77 -14.93 13.31
C ALA A 350 -13.33 -14.52 13.63
N ALA A 351 -12.92 -13.34 13.18
CA ALA A 351 -11.60 -12.79 13.51
C ALA A 351 -11.39 -12.58 15.02
N ALA A 352 -12.42 -12.12 15.76
CA ALA A 352 -12.36 -11.93 17.21
C ALA A 352 -12.18 -13.25 17.98
N ARG A 353 -12.74 -14.35 17.46
CA ARG A 353 -12.58 -15.70 18.02
C ARG A 353 -11.28 -16.39 17.59
N GLY A 354 -10.50 -15.76 16.70
CA GLY A 354 -9.32 -16.39 16.10
C GLY A 354 -9.69 -17.52 15.13
N GLU A 355 -10.87 -17.44 14.51
CA GLU A 355 -11.30 -18.34 13.45
C GLU A 355 -10.92 -17.76 12.09
N VAL A 356 -10.28 -18.57 11.24
CA VAL A 356 -9.97 -18.23 9.85
C VAL A 356 -10.83 -19.08 8.94
N GLU A 357 -11.57 -18.43 8.05
CA GLU A 357 -12.39 -19.10 7.05
C GLU A 357 -11.50 -19.64 5.93
N MET A 358 -11.69 -20.93 5.62
CA MET A 358 -11.03 -21.63 4.53
C MET A 358 -12.09 -22.17 3.59
N THR A 359 -12.11 -21.70 2.34
CA THR A 359 -12.95 -22.25 1.29
C THR A 359 -12.12 -23.21 0.46
N VAL A 360 -12.53 -24.48 0.43
CA VAL A 360 -11.92 -25.49 -0.43
C VAL A 360 -12.84 -25.72 -1.61
N THR A 361 -12.38 -25.34 -2.80
CA THR A 361 -13.09 -25.59 -4.05
C THR A 361 -12.51 -26.82 -4.75
N SER A 362 -13.33 -27.85 -4.95
CA SER A 362 -12.93 -29.10 -5.59
C SER A 362 -13.87 -29.49 -6.75
N ALA A 363 -13.34 -30.30 -7.66
CA ALA A 363 -14.09 -30.84 -8.80
C ALA A 363 -15.25 -31.76 -8.37
N GLN A 364 -15.05 -32.48 -7.26
CA GLN A 364 -16.00 -33.43 -6.68
C GLN A 364 -16.08 -33.20 -5.18
N ALA A 365 -17.19 -33.61 -4.57
CA ALA A 365 -17.36 -33.53 -3.12
C ALA A 365 -16.25 -34.30 -2.39
N LEU A 366 -15.54 -33.62 -1.49
CA LEU A 366 -14.46 -34.19 -0.71
C LEU A 366 -14.97 -35.13 0.39
N ASP A 367 -14.30 -36.27 0.57
CA ASP A 367 -14.52 -37.21 1.67
C ASP A 367 -14.07 -36.60 3.02
N PRO A 368 -14.76 -36.86 4.16
CA PRO A 368 -14.40 -36.30 5.46
C PRO A 368 -12.98 -36.62 5.92
N LYS A 369 -12.41 -37.77 5.50
CA LYS A 369 -11.00 -38.11 5.80
C LYS A 369 -10.02 -37.20 5.07
N THR A 370 -10.39 -36.72 3.89
CA THR A 370 -9.55 -35.81 3.10
C THR A 370 -9.65 -34.39 3.66
N LEU A 371 -10.83 -33.98 4.09
CA LEU A 371 -11.04 -32.68 4.76
C LEU A 371 -10.20 -32.56 6.05
N SER A 372 -10.19 -33.57 6.92
CA SER A 372 -9.39 -33.53 8.16
C SER A 372 -7.87 -33.49 7.89
N ARG A 373 -7.41 -34.14 6.82
CA ARG A 373 -6.02 -34.06 6.36
C ARG A 373 -5.68 -32.67 5.84
N LEU A 374 -6.58 -32.03 5.08
CA LEU A 374 -6.41 -30.67 4.58
C LEU A 374 -6.40 -29.66 5.74
N GLU A 375 -7.31 -29.79 6.69
CA GLU A 375 -7.32 -28.98 7.92
C GLU A 375 -6.00 -29.05 8.65
N THR A 376 -5.48 -30.27 8.87
CA THR A 376 -4.19 -30.47 9.56
C THR A 376 -3.02 -29.88 8.76
N ALA A 377 -3.03 -30.02 7.43
CA ALA A 377 -1.97 -29.51 6.57
C ALA A 377 -1.96 -27.97 6.54
N VAL A 378 -3.13 -27.36 6.41
CA VAL A 378 -3.29 -25.90 6.35
C VAL A 378 -3.07 -25.27 7.74
N ALA A 379 -3.49 -25.92 8.82
CA ALA A 379 -3.21 -25.46 10.19
C ALA A 379 -1.71 -25.42 10.52
N LYS A 380 -0.90 -26.32 9.94
CA LYS A 380 0.57 -26.33 10.09
C LYS A 380 1.28 -25.30 9.22
N SER A 381 0.59 -24.77 8.21
CA SER A 381 1.17 -23.85 7.25
C SER A 381 1.26 -22.42 7.80
N SER A 382 2.14 -21.61 7.21
CA SER A 382 2.30 -20.19 7.57
C SER A 382 1.10 -19.31 7.17
N TYR A 383 0.09 -19.88 6.51
CA TYR A 383 -1.07 -19.15 5.99
C TYR A 383 -2.11 -18.80 7.07
N VAL A 384 -2.16 -19.53 8.19
CA VAL A 384 -3.24 -19.41 9.19
C VAL A 384 -2.82 -18.61 10.44
N GLY A 385 -1.52 -18.40 10.65
CA GLY A 385 -0.99 -17.82 11.90
C GLY A 385 -1.09 -18.82 13.06
N GLN A 386 -0.09 -18.84 13.95
CA GLN A 386 -0.01 -19.84 15.02
C GLN A 386 -1.23 -19.73 15.97
N GLY A 387 -1.97 -20.83 16.15
CA GLY A 387 -3.04 -20.95 17.15
C GLY A 387 -4.47 -20.60 16.71
N LYS A 388 -4.72 -20.29 15.43
CA LYS A 388 -6.07 -19.99 14.92
C LYS A 388 -6.82 -21.26 14.50
N LYS A 389 -8.14 -21.27 14.73
CA LYS A 389 -9.03 -22.40 14.34
C LYS A 389 -9.50 -22.21 12.90
N LEU A 390 -9.57 -23.29 12.13
CA LEU A 390 -10.06 -23.25 10.75
C LEU A 390 -11.54 -23.58 10.69
N LYS A 391 -12.31 -22.73 10.01
CA LYS A 391 -13.69 -23.04 9.61
C LYS A 391 -13.66 -23.40 8.14
N VAL A 392 -13.95 -24.66 7.81
CA VAL A 392 -13.86 -25.18 6.45
C VAL A 392 -15.21 -25.13 5.75
N THR A 393 -15.25 -24.42 4.64
CA THR A 393 -16.40 -24.38 3.72
C THR A 393 -16.03 -25.16 2.46
N ASN A 394 -16.78 -26.21 2.14
CA ASN A 394 -16.55 -27.02 0.94
C ASN A 394 -17.43 -26.51 -0.21
N ALA A 395 -16.79 -26.06 -1.29
CA ALA A 395 -17.43 -25.63 -2.52
C ALA A 395 -17.12 -26.62 -3.65
N VAL A 396 -18.14 -27.02 -4.42
CA VAL A 396 -17.94 -27.92 -5.56
C VAL A 396 -18.06 -27.12 -6.84
N ASN A 397 -16.99 -27.06 -7.63
CA ASN A 397 -17.01 -26.47 -8.97
C ASN A 397 -16.62 -27.52 -10.02
N PRO A 398 -17.60 -28.04 -10.79
CA PRO A 398 -17.36 -29.03 -11.85
C PRO A 398 -16.48 -28.54 -13.01
N GLU A 399 -16.28 -27.23 -13.17
CA GLU A 399 -15.41 -26.65 -14.21
C GLU A 399 -13.93 -26.96 -13.97
N ILE A 400 -13.57 -27.27 -12.72
CA ILE A 400 -12.21 -27.68 -12.37
C ILE A 400 -12.05 -29.14 -12.80
N VAL A 401 -11.23 -29.38 -13.84
CA VAL A 401 -10.97 -30.73 -14.39
C VAL A 401 -10.34 -31.68 -13.35
N GLY A 402 -9.68 -31.12 -12.34
CA GLY A 402 -9.16 -31.86 -11.19
C GLY A 402 -8.27 -31.00 -10.30
N GLY A 403 -7.92 -31.52 -9.13
CA GLY A 403 -7.15 -30.80 -8.12
C GLY A 403 -8.03 -30.01 -7.14
N LEU A 404 -7.42 -29.06 -6.44
CA LEU A 404 -8.04 -28.31 -5.36
C LEU A 404 -7.59 -26.85 -5.39
N ILE A 405 -8.54 -25.95 -5.17
CA ILE A 405 -8.27 -24.52 -4.96
C ILE A 405 -8.63 -24.25 -3.50
N VAL A 406 -7.67 -23.74 -2.73
CA VAL A 406 -7.85 -23.46 -1.30
C VAL A 406 -7.70 -21.97 -1.08
N GLU A 407 -8.76 -21.33 -0.63
CA GLU A 407 -8.78 -19.93 -0.26
C GLU A 407 -8.76 -19.82 1.26
N VAL A 408 -7.77 -19.11 1.81
CA VAL A 408 -7.60 -18.88 3.25
C VAL A 408 -7.53 -17.38 3.47
N GLY A 409 -8.64 -16.76 3.91
CA GLY A 409 -8.75 -15.30 3.99
C GLY A 409 -8.41 -14.63 2.66
N ASP A 410 -7.34 -13.84 2.65
CA ASP A 410 -6.91 -13.05 1.47
C ASP A 410 -5.95 -13.81 0.53
N ARG A 411 -5.67 -15.09 0.81
CA ARG A 411 -4.69 -15.88 0.07
C ARG A 411 -5.35 -17.05 -0.65
N THR A 412 -5.11 -17.15 -1.95
CA THR A 412 -5.57 -18.26 -2.79
C THR A 412 -4.40 -19.18 -3.13
N ILE A 413 -4.55 -20.47 -2.85
CA ILE A 413 -3.62 -21.53 -3.20
C ILE A 413 -4.30 -22.37 -4.29
N ASP A 414 -3.94 -22.11 -5.53
CA ASP A 414 -4.45 -22.87 -6.68
C ASP A 414 -3.53 -24.07 -6.96
N LEU A 415 -4.03 -25.27 -6.66
CA LEU A 415 -3.41 -26.56 -6.99
C LEU A 415 -4.28 -27.35 -7.99
N SER A 416 -5.10 -26.64 -8.78
CA SER A 416 -5.87 -27.22 -9.86
C SER A 416 -4.97 -27.76 -10.98
N VAL A 417 -5.47 -28.80 -11.65
CA VAL A 417 -4.82 -29.40 -12.82
C VAL A 417 -4.76 -28.39 -13.97
N SER A 418 -5.80 -27.54 -14.13
CA SER A 418 -5.83 -26.47 -15.11
C SER A 418 -4.69 -25.46 -14.90
N ALA A 419 -4.45 -25.01 -13.66
CA ALA A 419 -3.34 -24.11 -13.34
C ALA A 419 -1.98 -24.77 -13.60
N ARG A 420 -1.82 -26.07 -13.28
CA ARG A 420 -0.58 -26.81 -13.57
C ARG A 420 -0.32 -26.95 -15.06
N ILE A 421 -1.34 -27.26 -15.86
CA ILE A 421 -1.23 -27.36 -17.32
C ILE A 421 -0.91 -25.99 -17.91
N ALA A 422 -1.58 -24.92 -17.47
CA ALA A 422 -1.30 -23.57 -17.91
C ALA A 422 0.15 -23.16 -17.59
N LYS A 423 0.64 -23.49 -16.39
CA LYS A 423 2.04 -23.26 -16.01
C LYS A 423 3.01 -24.07 -16.88
N MET A 424 2.70 -25.33 -17.18
CA MET A 424 3.54 -26.17 -18.03
C MET A 424 3.56 -25.68 -19.49
N ASN A 425 2.41 -25.30 -20.04
CA ASN A 425 2.32 -24.70 -21.37
C ASN A 425 3.06 -23.36 -21.44
N LYS A 426 2.96 -22.55 -20.39
CA LYS A 426 3.74 -21.30 -20.26
C LYS A 426 5.24 -21.60 -20.28
N LEU A 427 5.72 -22.56 -19.48
CA LEU A 427 7.14 -22.94 -19.47
C LEU A 427 7.62 -23.50 -20.81
N LEU A 428 6.79 -24.23 -21.55
CA LEU A 428 7.15 -24.76 -22.87
C LEU A 428 7.16 -23.65 -23.94
N THR A 429 6.27 -22.67 -23.85
CA THR A 429 6.21 -21.53 -24.77
C THR A 429 7.24 -20.45 -24.48
N ASP A 430 7.72 -20.34 -23.23
CA ASP A 430 8.80 -19.44 -22.85
C ASP A 430 10.20 -20.01 -23.24
N ASN A 431 10.30 -21.33 -23.50
CA ASN A 431 11.54 -22.03 -23.91
C ASN A 431 11.63 -22.33 -25.41
N LEU A 432 10.63 -21.97 -26.21
CA LEU A 432 10.60 -22.03 -27.68
C LEU A 432 10.61 -20.61 -28.24
#